data_AF-A0A4Z0NR56-F1
#
_entry.id   AF-A0A4Z0NR56-F1
#
_cell.length_a   1.000
_cell.length_b   1.000
_cell.length_c   1.000
_cell.angle_alpha   90.00
_cell.angle_beta   90.00
_cell.angle_gamma   90.00
#
_symmetry.space_group_name_H-M   'P 1'
#
loop_
_entity.id
_entity.type
_entity.pdbx_description
1 polymer ?
#
loop_
_entity_poly.entity_id
_entity_poly.type
_entity_poly.pdbx_seq_one_letter_code
_entity_poly.pdbx_strand_id
1 'polypeptide(L)'
;MDWGAAAYRARRHIGARRRMVSDRECLALIDMFAERRTVTKAEMRQHGSDDFVATVLGHVTTAVHGKGHVPAINGWYRRDEAGTGYVIDPGFAVAWRAARACEGPLPRA
;
A
#
# COMPACT_ATOMS: atom_id res chain seq x y z
N MET A 1 -5.01 14.99 -6.79
CA MET A 1 -5.20 14.28 -5.51
C MET A 1 -4.08 14.69 -4.56
N ASP A 2 -4.36 14.88 -3.28
CA ASP A 2 -3.30 15.09 -2.28
C ASP A 2 -2.73 13.73 -1.84
N TRP A 3 -1.60 13.37 -2.43
CA TRP A 3 -0.93 12.10 -2.16
C TRP A 3 -0.26 12.06 -0.78
N GLY A 4 0.17 13.20 -0.24
CA GLY A 4 0.76 13.29 1.09
C GLY A 4 -0.25 12.90 2.18
N ALA A 5 -1.42 13.55 2.15
CA ALA A 5 -2.52 13.23 3.06
C ALA A 5 -3.02 11.79 2.87
N ALA A 6 -3.10 11.31 1.62
CA ALA A 6 -3.51 9.95 1.31
C ALA A 6 -2.56 8.88 1.89
N ALA A 7 -1.24 9.05 1.68
CA ALA A 7 -0.23 8.12 2.19
C ALA A 7 -0.21 8.08 3.72
N TYR A 8 -0.31 9.25 4.37
CA TYR A 8 -0.39 9.33 5.83
C TYR A 8 -1.64 8.63 6.38
N ARG A 9 -2.81 8.85 5.77
CA ARG A 9 -4.06 8.14 6.13
C ARG A 9 -3.93 6.63 5.97
N ALA A 10 -3.35 6.17 4.86
CA ALA A 10 -3.14 4.74 4.60
C ALA A 10 -2.23 4.09 5.65
N ARG A 11 -1.09 4.72 5.96
CA ARG A 11 -0.16 4.23 6.99
C ARG A 11 -0.84 4.14 8.36
N ARG A 12 -1.55 5.19 8.79
CA ARG A 12 -2.29 5.19 10.06
C ARG A 12 -3.41 4.14 10.08
N HIS A 13 -4.09 3.93 8.95
CA HIS A 13 -5.15 2.92 8.85
C HIS A 13 -4.61 1.49 9.03
N ILE A 14 -3.44 1.19 8.45
CA ILE A 14 -2.75 -0.10 8.66
C ILE A 14 -2.39 -0.27 10.14
N GLY A 15 -1.71 0.72 10.74
CA GLY A 15 -1.30 0.63 12.16
C GLY A 15 -2.47 0.58 13.17
N ALA A 16 -3.65 1.09 12.80
CA ALA A 16 -4.84 0.98 13.66
C ALA A 16 -5.41 -0.46 13.70
N ARG A 17 -5.07 -1.32 12.74
CA ARG A 17 -5.59 -2.70 12.63
C ARG A 17 -4.63 -3.78 13.15
N ARG A 18 -3.67 -3.39 13.99
CA ARG A 18 -2.67 -4.24 14.70
C ARG A 18 -3.11 -5.61 15.20
N ARG A 19 -4.40 -5.78 15.50
CA ARG A 19 -4.95 -7.00 16.10
C ARG A 19 -5.30 -8.09 15.09
N MET A 20 -5.33 -7.79 13.78
CA MET A 20 -5.82 -8.73 12.76
C MET A 20 -4.73 -9.27 11.83
N VAL A 21 -3.69 -8.50 11.56
CA VAL A 21 -2.61 -8.82 10.63
C VAL A 21 -1.34 -8.13 11.14
N SER A 22 -0.16 -8.72 10.98
CA SER A 22 1.06 -8.05 11.47
C SER A 22 1.31 -6.76 10.69
N ASP A 23 1.31 -5.60 11.38
CA ASP A 23 1.57 -4.29 10.77
C ASP A 23 2.86 -4.30 9.94
N ARG A 24 3.87 -5.03 10.42
CA ARG A 24 5.19 -5.09 9.80
C ARG A 24 5.13 -5.69 8.41
N GLU A 25 4.38 -6.77 8.22
CA GLU A 25 4.23 -7.42 6.90
C GLU A 25 3.39 -6.56 5.96
N CYS A 26 2.30 -5.97 6.47
CA CYS A 26 1.48 -5.02 5.70
C CYS A 26 2.31 -3.84 5.18
N LEU A 27 3.09 -3.21 6.05
CA LEU A 27 3.95 -2.08 5.69
C LEU A 27 5.07 -2.51 4.74
N ALA A 28 5.69 -3.67 4.96
CA ALA A 28 6.75 -4.18 4.10
C ALA A 28 6.27 -4.44 2.66
N LEU A 29 5.04 -4.93 2.48
CA LEU A 29 4.44 -5.12 1.16
C LEU A 29 4.30 -3.77 0.42
N ILE A 30 3.79 -2.74 1.08
CA ILE A 30 3.61 -1.42 0.45
C ILE A 30 4.96 -0.70 0.26
N ASP A 31 5.91 -0.87 1.19
CA ASP A 31 7.28 -0.38 1.06
C ASP A 31 7.94 -0.94 -0.22
N MET A 32 7.87 -2.26 -0.40
CA MET A 32 8.36 -2.95 -1.61
C MET A 32 7.67 -2.45 -2.88
N PHE A 33 6.34 -2.28 -2.84
CA PHE A 33 5.59 -1.80 -4.00
C PHE A 33 5.95 -0.35 -4.38
N ALA A 34 6.12 0.53 -3.38
CA ALA A 34 6.52 1.91 -3.58
C ALA A 34 7.96 2.03 -4.11
N GLU A 35 8.85 1.12 -3.69
CA GLU A 35 10.24 1.07 -4.16
C GLU A 35 10.34 0.58 -5.60
N ARG A 36 9.73 -0.57 -5.91
CA ARG A 36 9.86 -1.22 -7.23
C ARG A 36 8.97 -0.58 -8.29
N ARG A 37 7.93 0.16 -7.89
CA ARG A 37 6.91 0.84 -8.71
C ARG A 37 6.02 -0.08 -9.54
N THR A 38 6.58 -1.15 -10.10
CA THR A 38 5.89 -2.20 -10.83
C THR A 38 6.25 -3.53 -10.21
N VAL A 39 5.24 -4.33 -9.90
CA VAL A 39 5.43 -5.67 -9.31
C VAL A 39 4.41 -6.65 -9.86
N THR A 40 4.82 -7.89 -10.04
CA THR A 40 3.93 -8.99 -10.43
C THR A 40 3.10 -9.47 -9.23
N LYS A 41 2.01 -10.20 -9.51
CA LYS A 41 1.28 -10.92 -8.46
C LYS A 41 2.16 -11.91 -7.70
N ALA A 42 3.07 -12.59 -8.41
CA ALA A 42 3.99 -13.56 -7.79
C ALA A 42 4.93 -12.89 -6.78
N GLU A 43 5.43 -11.69 -7.10
CA GLU A 43 6.29 -10.92 -6.18
C GLU A 43 5.51 -10.41 -4.97
N MET A 44 4.27 -9.94 -5.15
CA MET A 44 3.41 -9.57 -4.02
C MET A 44 3.15 -10.76 -3.07
N ARG A 45 2.97 -11.96 -3.62
CA ARG A 45 2.75 -13.19 -2.84
C ARG A 45 3.97 -13.65 -2.03
N GLN A 46 5.16 -13.11 -2.29
CA GLN A 46 6.31 -13.37 -1.41
C GLN A 46 6.09 -12.78 0.00
N HIS A 47 5.15 -11.84 0.15
CA HIS A 47 4.78 -11.24 1.43
C HIS A 47 3.61 -11.96 2.13
N GLY A 48 2.93 -12.90 1.47
CA GLY A 48 1.79 -13.60 2.06
C GLY A 48 0.85 -14.26 1.05
N SER A 49 -0.28 -14.77 1.53
CA SER A 49 -1.32 -15.36 0.68
C SER A 49 -1.99 -14.31 -0.24
N ASP A 50 -2.71 -14.77 -1.27
CA ASP A 50 -3.47 -13.88 -2.14
C ASP A 50 -4.51 -13.05 -1.35
N ASP A 51 -5.16 -13.67 -0.36
CA ASP A 51 -6.11 -12.99 0.53
C ASP A 51 -5.43 -11.93 1.40
N PHE A 52 -4.21 -12.21 1.88
CA PHE A 52 -3.42 -11.23 2.62
C PHE A 52 -3.09 -10.03 1.73
N VAL A 53 -2.55 -10.27 0.54
CA VAL A 53 -2.23 -9.20 -0.43
C VAL A 53 -3.48 -8.38 -0.75
N ALA A 54 -4.59 -9.04 -1.09
CA ALA A 54 -5.85 -8.37 -1.41
C ALA A 54 -6.38 -7.54 -0.24
N THR A 55 -6.26 -8.05 0.99
CA THR A 55 -6.66 -7.35 2.22
C THR A 55 -5.82 -6.09 2.43
N VAL A 56 -4.50 -6.19 2.30
CA VAL A 56 -3.58 -5.04 2.44
C VAL A 56 -3.88 -3.97 1.38
N LEU A 57 -4.00 -4.37 0.10
CA LEU A 57 -4.34 -3.44 -0.98
C LEU A 57 -5.74 -2.81 -0.77
N GLY A 58 -6.71 -3.58 -0.27
CA GLY A 58 -8.06 -3.10 0.05
C GLY A 58 -8.06 -2.10 1.20
N HIS A 59 -7.21 -2.28 2.21
CA HIS A 59 -7.05 -1.33 3.31
C HIS A 59 -6.46 0.00 2.85
N VAL A 60 -5.40 -0.04 2.05
CA VAL A 60 -4.83 1.19 1.47
C VAL A 60 -5.86 1.86 0.56
N THR A 61 -6.54 1.10 -0.30
CA THR A 61 -7.60 1.63 -1.16
C THR A 61 -8.69 2.32 -0.35
N THR A 62 -9.15 1.69 0.74
CA THR A 62 -10.17 2.27 1.62
C THR A 62 -9.70 3.57 2.26
N ALA A 63 -8.44 3.64 2.67
CA ALA A 63 -7.87 4.83 3.29
C ALA A 63 -7.65 5.99 2.29
N VAL A 64 -7.32 5.66 1.03
CA VAL A 64 -7.03 6.65 -0.01
C VAL A 64 -8.32 7.16 -0.66
N HIS A 65 -9.21 6.24 -1.06
CA HIS A 65 -10.37 6.51 -1.91
C HIS A 65 -11.72 6.35 -1.20
N GLY A 66 -11.73 5.88 0.05
CA GLY A 66 -12.96 5.47 0.73
C GLY A 66 -13.38 4.04 0.37
N LYS A 67 -14.53 3.59 0.87
CA LYS A 67 -15.04 2.24 0.59
C LYS A 67 -15.29 2.07 -0.91
N GLY A 68 -14.78 0.97 -1.49
CA GLY A 68 -15.03 0.61 -2.88
C GLY A 68 -13.79 0.08 -3.59
N HIS A 69 -13.83 0.12 -4.92
CA HIS A 69 -12.75 -0.31 -5.78
C HIS A 69 -11.77 0.84 -6.07
N VAL A 70 -10.55 0.48 -6.48
CA VAL A 70 -9.58 1.47 -6.97
C VAL A 70 -10.13 2.11 -8.24
N PRO A 71 -10.23 3.46 -8.31
CA PRO A 71 -10.66 4.14 -9.52
C PRO A 71 -9.74 3.84 -10.71
N ALA A 72 -10.32 3.71 -11.91
CA ALA A 72 -9.54 3.50 -13.14
C ALA A 72 -8.64 4.69 -13.48
N ILE A 73 -9.08 5.90 -13.12
CA ILE A 73 -8.34 7.16 -13.28
C ILE A 73 -8.02 7.69 -11.88
N ASN A 74 -6.77 8.11 -11.64
CA ASN A 74 -6.26 8.57 -10.34
C ASN A 74 -6.28 7.50 -9.22
N GLY A 75 -6.30 6.21 -9.57
CA GLY A 75 -6.05 5.13 -8.63
C GLY A 75 -4.63 5.21 -8.05
N TRP A 76 -4.45 4.77 -6.80
CA TRP A 76 -3.11 4.76 -6.16
C TRP A 76 -2.22 3.63 -6.70
N TYR A 77 -2.84 2.67 -7.37
CA TYR A 77 -2.20 1.77 -8.33
C TYR A 77 -3.18 1.45 -9.45
N ARG A 78 -2.67 0.83 -10.51
CA ARG A 78 -3.44 0.17 -11.56
C ARG A 78 -2.90 -1.24 -11.81
N ARG A 79 -3.67 -2.09 -12.49
CA ARG A 79 -3.10 -3.31 -13.07
C ARG A 79 -2.26 -2.94 -14.29
N ASP A 80 -1.19 -3.69 -14.54
CA ASP A 80 -0.46 -3.60 -15.80
C ASP A 80 -1.35 -4.03 -16.98
N GLU A 81 -0.93 -3.69 -18.20
CA GLU A 81 -1.71 -3.98 -19.42
C GLU A 81 -1.92 -5.49 -19.63
N ALA A 82 -0.96 -6.31 -19.19
CA ALA A 82 -1.04 -7.77 -19.25
C ALA A 82 -1.91 -8.38 -18.13
N GLY A 83 -2.33 -7.60 -17.13
CA GLY A 83 -3.05 -8.09 -15.94
C GLY A 83 -2.24 -9.00 -15.02
N THR A 84 -0.92 -9.11 -15.24
CA THR A 84 0.02 -9.96 -14.51
C THR A 84 0.59 -9.30 -13.26
N GLY A 85 0.44 -7.98 -13.15
CA GLY A 85 1.04 -7.18 -12.11
C GLY A 85 0.28 -5.90 -11.79
N TYR A 86 0.95 -5.08 -11.01
CA TYR A 86 0.45 -3.85 -10.46
C TYR A 86 1.48 -2.74 -10.67
N VAL A 87 1.00 -1.55 -11.02
CA VAL A 87 1.82 -0.35 -11.18
C VAL A 87 1.31 0.69 -10.20
N ILE A 88 2.14 1.10 -9.25
CA ILE A 88 1.78 2.13 -8.27
C ILE A 88 1.78 3.51 -8.94
N ASP A 89 0.92 4.41 -8.45
CA ASP A 89 0.99 5.82 -8.84
C ASP A 89 2.31 6.42 -8.32
N PRO A 90 3.09 7.12 -9.18
CA PRO A 90 4.39 7.66 -8.78
C PRO A 90 4.25 8.72 -7.67
N GLY A 91 3.18 9.51 -7.67
CA GLY A 91 2.90 10.50 -6.63
C GLY A 91 2.61 9.82 -5.28
N PHE A 92 1.81 8.76 -5.29
CA PHE A 92 1.58 7.96 -4.08
C PHE A 92 2.87 7.29 -3.58
N ALA A 93 3.70 6.71 -4.46
CA ALA A 93 4.96 6.07 -4.05
C ALA A 93 5.96 7.03 -3.38
N VAL A 94 6.08 8.26 -3.91
CA VAL A 94 6.90 9.31 -3.29
C VAL A 94 6.33 9.70 -1.93
N ALA A 95 5.02 9.96 -1.86
CA ALA A 95 4.35 10.34 -0.62
C ALA A 95 4.41 9.24 0.44
N TRP A 96 4.30 7.97 0.04
CA TRP A 96 4.44 6.81 0.94
C TRP A 96 5.82 6.77 1.58
N ARG A 97 6.89 6.88 0.79
CA ARG A 97 8.27 6.90 1.33
C ARG A 97 8.50 8.07 2.28
N ALA A 98 7.97 9.25 1.96
CA ALA A 98 8.02 10.40 2.86
C ALA A 98 7.27 10.14 4.17
N ALA A 99 6.03 9.62 4.09
CA ALA A 99 5.26 9.22 5.26
C ALA A 99 5.96 8.13 6.08
N ARG A 100 6.72 7.24 5.44
CA ARG A 100 7.55 6.21 6.09
C ARG A 100 8.71 6.80 6.88
N ALA A 101 9.40 7.79 6.31
CA ALA A 101 10.52 8.48 6.94
C ALA A 101 10.11 9.40 8.11
N CYS A 102 8.99 10.15 8.00
CA CYS A 102 8.62 11.17 8.98
C CYS A 102 8.25 10.65 10.38
N GLU A 103 7.81 9.40 10.52
CA GLU A 103 7.39 8.85 11.82
C GLU A 103 8.45 7.93 12.46
N GLY A 104 9.66 7.81 11.89
CA GLY A 104 10.76 7.00 12.43
C GLY A 104 10.40 5.52 12.67
N PRO A 105 11.39 4.68 13.06
CA PRO A 105 11.09 3.34 13.55
C PRO A 105 10.33 3.44 14.87
N LEU A 106 9.19 2.74 14.98
CA LEU A 106 8.51 2.55 16.25
C LEU A 106 9.55 2.05 17.28
N PRO A 107 9.68 2.68 18.46
CA PRO A 107 10.54 2.15 19.50
C PRO A 107 10.08 0.73 19.82
N ARG A 108 11.03 -0.21 19.76
CA ARG A 108 10.82 -1.57 20.28
C ARG A 108 10.60 -1.42 21.78
N ALA A 109 9.36 -1.61 22.23
CA ALA A 109 9.06 -1.88 23.63
C ALA A 109 9.44 -3.34 23.94
#